data_AF-A0A7V5F0W8-F1
#
_entry.id   AF-A0A7V5F0W8-F1
#
_cell.length_a   1.000
_cell.length_b   1.000
_cell.length_c   1.000
_cell.angle_alpha   90.00
_cell.angle_beta   90.00
_cell.angle_gamma   90.00
#
_symmetry.space_group_name_H-M   'P 1'
#
loop_
_entity.id
_entity.type
_entity.pdbx_description
1 polymer ?
#
loop_
_entity_poly.entity_id
_entity_poly.type
_entity_poly.pdbx_seq_one_letter_code
_entity_poly.pdbx_strand_id
1 'polypeptide(L)'
;MIKEVPMFKSKKVLSLLILILFMAGAGCAVATEKAAVKFEPVKTAAKSEPAKTATRPVEPANVISVKGKVKGISLNAHTIAVDVKNQGFLVFKLNERTMYKNAKSAEDIKAGESVTVSYKPIGADNVAYVIRKNLVKLPDGVTEISTQELLSLVNSQKGDYLLIDARPAIKYKEEHIPSCVSIPFTKLKKEGKGLLPADKDRLLIFYCGGPT
;
A
#
# COMPACT_ATOMS: atom_id res chain seq x y z
N MET A 1 64.37 -33.27 -11.42
CA MET A 1 63.69 -33.28 -12.73
C MET A 1 63.38 -31.85 -13.11
N ILE A 2 63.86 -31.39 -14.26
CA ILE A 2 63.68 -30.02 -14.76
C ILE A 2 62.50 -30.02 -15.73
N LYS A 3 61.62 -29.02 -15.65
CA LYS A 3 60.76 -28.56 -16.75
C LYS A 3 60.21 -27.15 -16.48
N GLU A 4 60.96 -26.14 -16.93
CA GLU A 4 60.34 -25.02 -17.66
C GLU A 4 59.90 -25.56 -19.04
N VAL A 5 59.13 -24.93 -19.93
CA VAL A 5 58.85 -23.53 -20.34
C VAL A 5 57.55 -23.61 -21.22
N PRO A 6 57.06 -22.60 -21.98
CA PRO A 6 56.96 -21.15 -21.76
C PRO A 6 55.57 -20.53 -22.10
N MET A 7 55.41 -19.27 -21.71
CA MET A 7 54.74 -18.16 -22.42
C MET A 7 54.21 -18.38 -23.86
N PHE A 8 52.96 -17.95 -24.13
CA PHE A 8 52.55 -17.43 -25.45
C PHE A 8 51.75 -16.13 -25.33
N LYS A 9 52.13 -15.12 -26.14
CA LYS A 9 51.69 -13.71 -26.04
C LYS A 9 51.67 -13.10 -27.44
N SER A 10 50.50 -12.88 -28.07
CA SER A 10 50.45 -12.19 -29.39
C SER A 10 49.06 -11.71 -29.84
N LYS A 11 48.93 -10.38 -30.03
CA LYS A 11 48.21 -9.62 -31.10
C LYS A 11 46.69 -9.86 -31.26
N LYS A 12 45.83 -8.84 -31.07
CA LYS A 12 45.55 -7.67 -31.98
C LYS A 12 44.93 -8.05 -33.34
N VAL A 13 43.61 -8.24 -33.36
CA VAL A 13 42.62 -8.06 -34.45
C VAL A 13 41.21 -8.09 -33.81
N LEU A 14 40.14 -7.44 -34.29
CA LEU A 14 39.98 -6.44 -35.38
C LEU A 14 38.85 -5.43 -35.01
N SER A 15 38.79 -4.33 -35.77
CA SER A 15 37.74 -3.31 -35.90
C SER A 15 36.37 -3.84 -36.40
N LEU A 16 35.27 -3.10 -36.08
CA LEU A 16 34.12 -2.65 -36.92
C LEU A 16 32.79 -2.66 -36.09
N LEU A 17 32.22 -1.56 -35.57
CA LEU A 17 31.64 -0.34 -36.17
C LEU A 17 30.22 -0.54 -36.76
N ILE A 18 29.18 -0.12 -36.01
CA ILE A 18 27.82 0.34 -36.41
C ILE A 18 27.43 1.34 -35.30
N LEU A 19 27.66 2.65 -35.46
CA LEU A 19 26.89 3.64 -36.24
C LEU A 19 25.64 4.15 -35.49
N ILE A 20 25.85 5.14 -34.63
CA ILE A 20 24.82 6.12 -34.25
C ILE A 20 24.81 7.20 -35.34
N LEU A 21 23.64 7.50 -35.91
CA LEU A 21 23.44 8.75 -36.63
C LEU A 21 22.09 9.37 -36.25
N PHE A 22 22.17 10.36 -35.35
CA PHE A 22 21.10 11.34 -35.16
C PHE A 22 20.99 12.20 -36.43
N MET A 23 19.78 12.40 -36.94
CA MET A 23 19.46 13.50 -37.85
C MET A 23 18.19 14.20 -37.37
N ALA A 24 18.25 15.53 -37.34
CA ALA A 24 17.19 16.37 -36.79
C ALA A 24 16.06 16.61 -37.79
N GLY A 25 14.83 16.76 -37.28
CA GLY A 25 13.68 17.20 -38.05
C GLY A 25 12.92 18.27 -37.28
N ALA A 26 13.07 19.54 -37.67
CA ALA A 26 12.23 20.63 -37.17
C ALA A 26 10.84 20.55 -37.82
N GLY A 27 9.78 20.88 -37.07
CA GLY A 27 8.41 20.70 -37.55
C GLY A 27 7.36 21.35 -36.66
N CYS A 28 7.44 22.67 -36.48
CA CYS A 28 6.35 23.44 -35.87
C CYS A 28 5.29 23.75 -36.93
N ALA A 29 4.05 23.25 -36.76
CA ALA A 29 2.94 23.58 -37.65
C ALA A 29 1.61 23.67 -36.87
N VAL A 30 0.84 24.71 -37.17
CA VAL A 30 -0.43 25.08 -36.50
C VAL A 30 -1.57 25.02 -37.52
N ALA A 31 -2.65 24.30 -37.19
CA ALA A 31 -4.01 24.49 -37.72
C ALA A 31 -4.96 23.62 -36.85
N THR A 32 -5.88 24.13 -36.02
CA THR A 32 -7.06 25.00 -36.21
C THR A 32 -8.28 24.34 -36.86
N GLU A 33 -9.21 23.87 -36.04
CA GLU A 33 -10.66 23.84 -36.31
C GLU A 33 -11.36 24.01 -34.94
N LYS A 34 -11.94 25.13 -34.50
CA LYS A 34 -12.95 26.08 -35.03
C LYS A 34 -14.40 25.54 -35.15
N ALA A 35 -15.08 25.47 -34.00
CA ALA A 35 -16.48 25.93 -33.83
C ALA A 35 -16.74 26.15 -32.31
N ALA A 36 -16.67 27.36 -31.75
CA ALA A 36 -17.64 28.46 -31.86
C ALA A 36 -19.00 28.12 -31.21
N VAL A 37 -19.19 28.31 -29.89
CA VAL A 37 -19.47 29.59 -29.17
C VAL A 37 -20.99 29.82 -28.96
N LYS A 38 -21.40 30.07 -27.70
CA LYS A 38 -22.19 31.25 -27.28
C LYS A 38 -22.21 31.39 -25.75
N PHE A 39 -22.18 32.65 -25.30
CA PHE A 39 -21.99 33.06 -23.91
C PHE A 39 -23.09 34.09 -23.56
N GLU A 40 -23.71 33.92 -22.38
CA GLU A 40 -24.29 34.99 -21.54
C GLU A 40 -25.49 35.84 -22.07
N PRO A 41 -26.25 36.59 -21.20
CA PRO A 41 -25.87 37.07 -19.85
C PRO A 41 -26.85 36.82 -18.68
N VAL A 42 -26.30 37.10 -17.48
CA VAL A 42 -26.94 37.11 -16.16
C VAL A 42 -27.93 38.28 -16.00
N LYS A 43 -29.00 38.08 -15.20
CA LYS A 43 -29.61 39.17 -14.41
C LYS A 43 -29.91 38.74 -12.96
N THR A 44 -29.66 39.68 -12.07
CA THR A 44 -29.50 39.55 -10.61
C THR A 44 -30.77 40.00 -9.85
N ALA A 45 -31.07 39.41 -8.68
CA ALA A 45 -31.33 40.17 -7.43
C ALA A 45 -31.83 39.29 -6.25
N ALA A 46 -31.06 39.32 -5.14
CA ALA A 46 -31.49 39.25 -3.71
C ALA A 46 -32.33 38.02 -3.22
N LYS A 47 -32.22 37.54 -1.97
CA LYS A 47 -31.64 38.11 -0.73
C LYS A 47 -31.26 36.97 0.26
N SER A 48 -30.51 37.35 1.30
CA SER A 48 -30.28 36.66 2.60
C SER A 48 -29.52 35.32 2.66
N GLU A 49 -28.23 35.41 2.97
CA GLU A 49 -27.67 34.78 4.19
C GLU A 49 -28.11 35.60 5.44
N PRO A 50 -28.02 35.12 6.70
CA PRO A 50 -27.31 33.90 7.15
C PRO A 50 -28.12 32.95 8.06
N ALA A 51 -27.77 31.66 8.06
CA ALA A 51 -27.65 30.85 9.28
C ALA A 51 -27.11 29.44 8.97
N LYS A 52 -26.15 28.98 9.77
CA LYS A 52 -25.67 27.59 9.75
C LYS A 52 -26.81 26.59 9.95
N THR A 53 -26.96 25.63 9.05
CA THR A 53 -27.24 24.23 9.41
C THR A 53 -26.55 23.33 8.40
N ALA A 54 -25.27 23.04 8.65
CA ALA A 54 -24.65 21.86 8.10
C ALA A 54 -25.31 20.65 8.79
N THR A 55 -26.22 19.98 8.09
CA THR A 55 -26.86 18.75 8.57
C THR A 55 -25.81 17.65 8.61
N ARG A 56 -25.04 17.64 9.70
CA ARG A 56 -24.26 16.46 10.11
C ARG A 56 -25.22 15.27 10.08
N PRO A 57 -24.83 14.12 9.52
CA PRO A 57 -25.52 12.87 9.82
C PRO A 57 -25.54 12.76 11.34
N VAL A 58 -26.73 12.76 11.93
CA VAL A 58 -26.88 12.69 13.38
C VAL A 58 -26.40 11.30 13.80
N GLU A 59 -25.18 11.21 14.32
CA GLU A 59 -24.73 10.00 15.00
C GLU A 59 -25.71 9.75 16.15
N PRO A 60 -26.49 8.65 16.14
CA PRO A 60 -27.42 8.40 17.22
C PRO A 60 -26.62 8.18 18.49
N ALA A 61 -27.03 8.82 19.59
CA ALA A 61 -26.23 9.02 20.81
C ALA A 61 -25.91 7.75 21.65
N ASN A 62 -25.92 6.56 21.04
CA ASN A 62 -25.62 5.25 21.61
C ASN A 62 -24.94 4.31 20.59
N VAL A 63 -24.08 4.83 19.70
CA VAL A 63 -23.23 3.98 18.83
C VAL A 63 -21.95 3.62 19.57
N ILE A 64 -21.76 2.33 19.82
CA ILE A 64 -20.58 1.77 20.47
C ILE A 64 -19.62 1.29 19.38
N SER A 65 -18.34 1.68 19.46
CA SER A 65 -17.30 1.19 18.54
C SER A 65 -16.38 0.20 19.24
N VAL A 66 -16.29 -1.03 18.73
CA VAL A 66 -15.36 -2.07 19.22
C VAL A 66 -14.37 -2.46 18.14
N LYS A 67 -13.13 -2.80 18.54
CA LYS A 67 -12.06 -3.28 17.66
C LYS A 67 -11.76 -4.74 18.00
N GLY A 68 -11.82 -5.61 17.01
CA GLY A 68 -11.58 -7.04 17.19
C GLY A 68 -11.15 -7.75 15.91
N LYS A 69 -10.96 -9.08 16.01
CA LYS A 69 -10.67 -9.95 14.86
C LYS A 69 -11.94 -10.69 14.44
N VAL A 70 -12.24 -10.73 13.14
CA VAL A 70 -13.36 -11.51 12.62
C VAL A 70 -13.10 -13.00 12.83
N LYS A 71 -14.10 -13.74 13.32
CA LYS A 71 -14.05 -15.20 13.47
C LYS A 71 -14.85 -15.92 12.41
N GLY A 72 -15.96 -15.33 11.98
CA GLY A 72 -16.80 -15.87 10.91
C GLY A 72 -17.84 -14.85 10.47
N ILE A 73 -18.30 -14.98 9.23
CA ILE A 73 -19.36 -14.18 8.61
C ILE A 73 -20.36 -15.16 8.04
N SER A 74 -21.65 -14.95 8.31
CA SER A 74 -22.74 -15.70 7.73
C SER A 74 -23.65 -14.73 6.99
N LEU A 75 -23.60 -14.79 5.66
CA LEU A 75 -24.43 -13.98 4.78
C LEU A 75 -25.90 -14.42 4.91
N ASN A 76 -26.15 -15.74 4.92
CA ASN A 76 -27.48 -16.32 5.10
C ASN A 76 -28.13 -15.84 6.41
N ALA A 77 -27.39 -15.88 7.52
CA ALA A 77 -27.87 -15.41 8.82
C ALA A 77 -27.63 -13.91 9.08
N HIS A 78 -27.20 -13.15 8.06
CA HIS A 78 -26.87 -11.73 8.13
C HIS A 78 -26.11 -11.35 9.41
N THR A 79 -25.02 -12.06 9.72
CA THR A 79 -24.27 -11.90 10.97
C THR A 79 -22.76 -11.94 10.77
N ILE A 80 -22.05 -11.20 11.61
CA ILE A 80 -20.58 -11.25 11.75
C ILE A 80 -20.21 -11.52 13.20
N ALA A 81 -19.39 -12.55 13.43
CA ALA A 81 -18.81 -12.86 14.73
C ALA A 81 -17.42 -12.22 14.82
N VAL A 82 -17.19 -11.39 15.84
CA VAL A 82 -15.93 -10.69 16.08
C VAL A 82 -15.44 -10.98 17.51
N ASP A 83 -14.19 -11.43 17.58
CA ASP A 83 -13.44 -11.64 18.82
C ASP A 83 -12.84 -10.29 19.27
N VAL A 84 -13.44 -9.71 20.31
CA VAL A 84 -13.07 -8.42 20.89
C VAL A 84 -12.23 -8.68 22.14
N LYS A 85 -11.00 -8.15 22.16
CA LYS A 85 -10.12 -8.26 23.33
C LYS A 85 -10.84 -7.71 24.57
N ASN A 86 -10.81 -8.50 25.65
CA ASN A 86 -11.45 -8.22 26.94
C ASN A 86 -13.00 -8.30 26.97
N GLN A 87 -13.66 -8.65 25.87
CA GLN A 87 -15.12 -8.90 25.83
C GLN A 87 -15.50 -10.26 25.23
N GLY A 88 -14.57 -10.95 24.56
CA GLY A 88 -14.79 -12.25 23.95
C GLY A 88 -15.52 -12.16 22.61
N PHE A 89 -16.27 -13.20 22.27
CA PHE A 89 -16.98 -13.32 20.99
C PHE A 89 -18.28 -12.54 21.01
N LEU A 90 -18.34 -11.43 20.27
CA LEU A 90 -19.56 -10.67 20.04
C LEU A 90 -20.09 -10.95 18.63
N VAL A 91 -21.38 -11.29 18.52
CA VAL A 91 -22.08 -11.42 17.25
C VAL A 91 -22.84 -10.14 16.96
N PHE A 92 -22.67 -9.63 15.75
CA PHE A 92 -23.36 -8.44 15.25
C PHE A 92 -24.27 -8.82 14.08
N LYS A 93 -25.53 -8.37 14.12
CA LYS A 93 -26.46 -8.46 13.00
C LYS A 93 -26.13 -7.39 11.97
N LEU A 94 -25.97 -7.82 10.74
CA LEU A 94 -25.82 -7.02 9.53
C LEU A 94 -27.21 -6.65 9.00
N ASN A 95 -27.30 -5.52 8.32
CA ASN A 95 -28.49 -5.13 7.57
C ASN A 95 -28.09 -4.35 6.32
N GLU A 96 -29.05 -4.05 5.45
CA GLU A 96 -28.83 -3.27 4.22
C GLU A 96 -28.29 -1.85 4.47
N ARG A 97 -28.39 -1.35 5.71
CA ARG A 97 -27.88 -0.04 6.15
C ARG A 97 -26.47 -0.15 6.77
N THR A 98 -25.88 -1.35 6.87
CA THR A 98 -24.52 -1.53 7.37
C THR A 98 -23.52 -1.07 6.30
N MET A 99 -22.80 0.02 6.58
CA MET A 99 -21.80 0.56 5.67
C MET A 99 -20.44 -0.11 5.87
N TYR A 100 -19.85 -0.61 4.79
CA TYR A 100 -18.50 -1.16 4.77
C TYR A 100 -17.48 -0.07 4.41
N LYS A 101 -16.34 -0.02 5.11
CA LYS A 101 -15.21 0.87 4.78
C LYS A 101 -13.94 0.05 4.62
N ASN A 102 -13.19 0.32 3.56
CA ASN A 102 -12.05 -0.48 3.09
C ASN A 102 -12.43 -1.93 2.71
N ALA A 103 -13.70 -2.15 2.38
CA ALA A 103 -14.31 -3.37 1.84
C ALA A 103 -15.57 -2.93 1.06
N LYS A 104 -15.94 -3.61 -0.03
CA LYS A 104 -17.15 -3.29 -0.81
C LYS A 104 -18.41 -3.81 -0.12
N SER A 105 -18.30 -4.97 0.52
CA SER A 105 -19.41 -5.69 1.14
C SER A 105 -18.91 -6.66 2.23
N ALA A 106 -19.79 -7.51 2.78
CA ALA A 106 -19.45 -8.46 3.83
C ALA A 106 -18.53 -9.59 3.34
N GLU A 107 -18.62 -9.95 2.05
CA GLU A 107 -17.87 -11.00 1.37
C GLU A 107 -16.35 -10.70 1.29
N ASP A 108 -15.99 -9.41 1.20
CA ASP A 108 -14.60 -8.93 1.16
C ASP A 108 -13.86 -9.05 2.50
N ILE A 109 -14.61 -9.30 3.58
CA ILE A 109 -14.08 -9.44 4.94
C ILE A 109 -13.87 -10.93 5.22
N LYS A 110 -12.67 -11.30 5.67
CA LYS A 110 -12.32 -12.70 5.95
C LYS A 110 -12.08 -12.95 7.44
N ALA A 111 -12.28 -14.20 7.86
CA ALA A 111 -11.89 -14.62 9.21
C ALA A 111 -10.39 -14.37 9.43
N GLY A 112 -10.03 -13.88 10.61
CA GLY A 112 -8.68 -13.43 10.98
C GLY A 112 -8.43 -11.94 10.79
N GLU A 113 -9.20 -11.25 9.94
CA GLU A 113 -9.00 -9.82 9.67
C GLU A 113 -9.37 -8.93 10.85
N SER A 114 -8.64 -7.83 11.03
CA SER A 114 -8.94 -6.84 12.06
C SER A 114 -10.00 -5.86 11.58
N VAL A 115 -11.07 -5.70 12.33
CA VAL A 115 -12.17 -4.77 12.02
C VAL A 115 -12.47 -3.85 13.19
N THR A 116 -12.97 -2.65 12.88
CA THR A 116 -13.71 -1.81 13.83
C THR A 116 -15.19 -1.90 13.48
N VAL A 117 -16.01 -2.41 14.41
CA VAL A 117 -17.46 -2.47 14.26
C VAL A 117 -18.08 -1.37 15.12
N SER A 118 -18.79 -0.45 14.47
CA SER A 118 -19.69 0.51 15.11
C SER A 118 -21.09 -0.06 15.12
N TYR A 119 -21.67 -0.30 16.30
CA TYR A 119 -22.95 -0.96 16.48
C TYR A 119 -23.84 -0.24 17.49
N LYS A 120 -25.13 -0.56 17.49
CA LYS A 120 -26.10 -0.17 18.53
C LYS A 120 -26.76 -1.44 19.10
N PRO A 121 -26.83 -1.62 20.42
CA PRO A 121 -27.68 -2.66 21.01
C PRO A 121 -29.16 -2.30 20.80
N ILE A 122 -29.94 -3.26 20.31
CA ILE A 122 -31.40 -3.16 20.14
C ILE A 122 -32.00 -4.43 20.77
N GLY A 123 -32.51 -4.30 21.99
CA GLY A 123 -32.92 -5.46 22.79
C GLY A 123 -31.73 -6.37 23.11
N ALA A 124 -31.84 -7.65 22.78
CA ALA A 124 -30.77 -8.63 22.93
C ALA A 124 -29.74 -8.63 21.77
N ASP A 125 -29.99 -7.89 20.69
CA ASP A 125 -29.20 -7.94 19.46
C ASP A 125 -28.25 -6.74 19.32
N ASN A 126 -27.00 -7.00 18.93
CA ASN A 126 -26.06 -5.94 18.53
C ASN A 126 -26.19 -5.69 17.02
N VAL A 127 -26.71 -4.54 16.59
CA VAL A 127 -26.89 -4.24 15.16
C VAL A 127 -25.75 -3.36 14.65
N ALA A 128 -25.03 -3.83 13.63
CA ALA A 128 -23.90 -3.11 13.03
C ALA A 128 -24.38 -1.98 12.08
N TYR A 129 -23.75 -0.82 12.20
CA TYR A 129 -23.97 0.36 11.35
C TYR A 129 -22.78 0.63 10.43
N VAL A 130 -21.55 0.47 10.94
CA VAL A 130 -20.34 0.67 10.15
C VAL A 130 -19.33 -0.42 10.50
N ILE A 131 -18.85 -1.14 9.48
CA ILE A 131 -17.76 -2.10 9.62
C ILE A 131 -16.56 -1.56 8.82
N ARG A 132 -15.47 -1.26 9.53
CA ARG A 132 -14.23 -0.76 8.92
C ARG A 132 -13.18 -1.85 8.97
N LYS A 133 -12.64 -2.26 7.82
CA LYS A 133 -11.43 -3.09 7.77
C LYS A 133 -10.25 -2.24 8.23
N ASN A 134 -9.69 -2.61 9.39
CA ASN A 134 -8.53 -1.94 9.97
C ASN A 134 -7.28 -2.45 9.26
N LEU A 135 -6.97 -1.82 8.14
CA LEU A 135 -5.62 -1.83 7.58
C LEU A 135 -4.65 -1.34 8.66
N VAL A 136 -3.51 -2.00 8.79
CA VAL A 136 -2.45 -1.58 9.73
C VAL A 136 -1.93 -0.23 9.22
N LYS A 137 -2.13 0.83 10.00
CA LYS A 137 -1.49 2.11 9.72
C LYS A 137 0.00 1.96 10.04
N LEU A 138 0.85 2.24 9.06
CA LEU A 138 2.28 2.36 9.26
C LEU A 138 2.57 3.53 10.23
N PRO A 139 3.65 3.48 11.02
CA PRO A 139 4.04 4.57 11.89
C PRO A 139 4.48 5.79 11.08
N ASP A 140 4.40 6.98 11.67
CA ASP A 140 4.81 8.22 11.04
C ASP A 140 6.28 8.16 10.58
N GLY A 141 6.55 8.63 9.35
CA GLY A 141 7.86 8.53 8.72
C GLY A 141 8.13 7.22 7.94
N VAL A 142 7.19 6.27 7.92
CA VAL A 142 7.27 5.08 7.06
C VAL A 142 6.18 5.12 5.98
N THR A 143 6.59 5.12 4.72
CA THR A 143 5.71 5.03 3.55
C THR A 143 5.66 3.61 3.01
N GLU A 144 4.50 3.23 2.45
CA GLU A 144 4.36 2.00 1.67
C GLU A 144 4.84 2.25 0.23
N ILE A 145 5.61 1.31 -0.33
CA ILE A 145 6.05 1.32 -1.73
C ILE A 145 5.27 0.25 -2.50
N SER A 146 4.83 0.57 -3.73
CA SER A 146 4.13 -0.42 -4.56
C SER A 146 5.07 -1.42 -5.22
N THR A 147 4.58 -2.62 -5.52
CA THR A 147 5.37 -3.67 -6.21
C THR A 147 5.91 -3.19 -7.57
N GLN A 148 5.12 -2.40 -8.30
CA GLN A 148 5.48 -1.84 -9.61
C GLN A 148 6.61 -0.81 -9.50
N GLU A 149 6.56 0.03 -8.47
CA GLU A 149 7.57 1.06 -8.19
C GLU A 149 8.89 0.43 -7.73
N LEU A 150 8.83 -0.55 -6.81
CA LEU A 150 10.00 -1.33 -6.41
C LEU A 150 10.64 -2.07 -7.60
N LEU A 151 9.83 -2.67 -8.47
CA LEU A 151 10.32 -3.30 -9.70
C LEU A 151 11.04 -2.30 -10.61
N SER A 152 10.56 -1.06 -10.68
CA SER A 152 11.18 0.01 -11.47
C SER A 152 12.53 0.45 -10.87
N LEU A 153 12.63 0.56 -9.55
CA LEU A 153 13.89 0.82 -8.84
C LEU A 153 14.92 -0.30 -9.07
N VAL A 154 14.51 -1.57 -8.88
CA VAL A 154 15.38 -2.74 -9.06
C VAL A 154 15.86 -2.87 -10.51
N ASN A 155 14.96 -2.74 -11.49
CA ASN A 155 15.32 -2.86 -12.91
C ASN A 155 16.18 -1.69 -13.40
N SER A 156 15.95 -0.48 -12.91
CA SER A 156 16.73 0.69 -13.33
C SER A 156 18.18 0.67 -12.81
N GLN A 157 18.44 -0.06 -11.71
CA GLN A 157 19.68 -0.01 -10.93
C GLN A 157 20.13 1.42 -10.58
N LYS A 158 19.17 2.35 -10.46
CA LYS A 158 19.38 3.77 -10.22
C LYS A 158 18.66 4.20 -8.96
N GLY A 159 19.29 5.13 -8.23
CA GLY A 159 18.83 5.61 -6.93
C GLY A 159 19.69 5.05 -5.81
N ASP A 160 20.00 5.89 -4.83
CA ASP A 160 20.67 5.45 -3.61
C ASP A 160 19.65 4.89 -2.63
N TYR A 161 19.40 3.59 -2.74
CA TYR A 161 18.56 2.84 -1.82
C TYR A 161 19.28 1.60 -1.30
N LEU A 162 18.78 1.04 -0.19
CA LEU A 162 19.15 -0.28 0.31
C LEU A 162 17.89 -1.12 0.48
N LEU A 163 17.77 -2.19 -0.30
CA LEU A 163 16.68 -3.15 -0.21
C LEU A 163 17.03 -4.24 0.81
N ILE A 164 16.15 -4.48 1.77
CA ILE A 164 16.40 -5.33 2.94
C ILE A 164 15.31 -6.39 3.06
N ASP A 165 15.72 -7.66 3.06
CA ASP A 165 14.85 -8.79 3.35
C ASP A 165 14.80 -9.04 4.86
N ALA A 166 13.64 -8.79 5.47
CA ALA A 166 13.39 -9.02 6.89
C ALA A 166 12.94 -10.46 7.23
N ARG A 167 12.74 -11.33 6.22
CA ARG A 167 12.36 -12.74 6.41
C ARG A 167 13.47 -13.57 7.09
N PRO A 168 13.18 -14.77 7.60
CA PRO A 168 14.21 -15.68 8.10
C PRO A 168 15.27 -15.98 7.04
N ALA A 169 16.55 -16.06 7.44
CA ALA A 169 17.67 -16.28 6.52
C ALA A 169 17.58 -17.56 5.67
N ILE A 170 16.78 -18.55 6.09
CA ILE A 170 16.46 -19.75 5.30
C ILE A 170 15.66 -19.35 4.05
N LYS A 171 14.62 -18.53 4.19
CA LYS A 171 13.79 -18.06 3.06
C LYS A 171 14.54 -17.18 2.08
N TYR A 172 15.45 -16.33 2.57
CA TYR A 172 16.35 -15.57 1.70
C TYR A 172 17.24 -16.49 0.84
N LYS A 173 17.74 -17.60 1.40
CA LYS A 173 18.58 -18.56 0.66
C LYS A 173 17.82 -19.38 -0.38
N GLU A 174 16.53 -19.62 -0.16
CA GLU A 174 15.65 -20.26 -1.14
C GLU A 174 15.42 -19.32 -2.34
N GLU A 175 14.97 -18.09 -2.07
CA GLU A 175 14.67 -17.08 -3.10
C GLU A 175 14.68 -15.68 -2.49
N HIS A 176 15.18 -14.68 -3.22
CA HIS A 176 15.17 -13.27 -2.78
C HIS A 176 15.16 -12.31 -3.98
N ILE A 177 14.76 -11.06 -3.74
CA ILE A 177 14.77 -10.03 -4.78
C ILE A 177 16.24 -9.69 -5.12
N PRO A 178 16.64 -9.56 -6.39
CA PRO A 178 17.96 -9.08 -6.75
C PRO A 178 18.30 -7.75 -6.06
N SER A 179 19.59 -7.51 -5.81
CA SER A 179 20.15 -6.38 -5.05
C SER A 179 19.80 -6.25 -3.55
N CYS A 180 18.94 -7.11 -2.99
CA CYS A 180 18.63 -7.03 -1.56
C CYS A 180 19.67 -7.68 -0.62
N VAL A 181 19.68 -7.24 0.64
CA VAL A 181 20.52 -7.77 1.72
C VAL A 181 19.64 -8.45 2.78
N SER A 182 20.02 -9.64 3.24
CA SER A 182 19.31 -10.35 4.31
C SER A 182 19.59 -9.74 5.68
N ILE A 183 18.60 -9.10 6.30
CA ILE A 183 18.65 -8.67 7.70
C ILE A 183 17.37 -9.17 8.41
N PRO A 184 17.34 -10.44 8.84
CA PRO A 184 16.16 -11.02 9.48
C PRO A 184 15.68 -10.19 10.67
N PHE A 185 14.36 -10.04 10.83
CA PHE A 185 13.75 -9.22 11.89
C PHE A 185 14.27 -9.53 13.31
N THR A 186 14.60 -10.79 13.59
CA THR A 186 15.18 -11.23 14.86
C THR A 186 16.58 -10.66 15.13
N LYS A 187 17.38 -10.43 14.08
CA LYS A 187 18.66 -9.71 14.17
C LYS A 187 18.43 -8.21 14.24
N LEU A 188 17.57 -7.67 13.37
CA LEU A 188 17.26 -6.23 13.34
C LEU A 188 16.80 -5.71 14.72
N LYS A 189 15.97 -6.49 15.43
CA LYS A 189 15.50 -6.17 16.79
C LYS A 189 16.61 -6.17 17.87
N LYS A 190 17.67 -6.96 17.68
CA LYS A 190 18.79 -7.09 18.64
C LYS A 190 19.95 -6.14 18.35
N GLU A 191 20.29 -6.00 17.07
CA GLU A 191 21.57 -5.47 16.58
C GLU A 191 21.37 -4.32 15.56
N GLY A 192 20.13 -3.91 15.28
CA GLY A 192 19.79 -3.03 14.13
C GLY A 192 20.62 -1.74 14.01
N LYS A 193 21.03 -1.13 15.13
CA LYS A 193 21.91 0.06 15.12
C LYS A 193 23.31 -0.17 14.52
N GLY A 194 23.79 -1.41 14.50
CA GLY A 194 25.07 -1.79 13.89
C GLY A 194 24.94 -2.53 12.55
N LEU A 195 23.72 -2.88 12.14
CA LEU A 195 23.45 -3.59 10.88
C LEU A 195 22.92 -2.68 9.76
N LEU A 196 22.34 -1.54 10.12
CA LEU A 196 21.88 -0.52 9.17
C LEU A 196 23.01 0.48 8.85
N PRO A 197 22.96 1.17 7.70
CA PRO A 197 23.88 2.26 7.40
C PRO A 197 23.91 3.34 8.51
N ALA A 198 25.08 3.93 8.73
CA ALA A 198 25.22 5.06 9.64
C ALA A 198 24.58 6.35 9.09
N ASP A 199 24.49 6.44 7.77
CA ASP A 199 23.74 7.47 7.05
C ASP A 199 22.22 7.23 7.22
N LYS A 200 21.51 8.30 7.58
CA LYS A 200 20.06 8.32 7.84
C LYS A 200 19.25 8.92 6.69
N ASP A 201 19.90 9.59 5.75
CA ASP A 201 19.25 10.23 4.61
C ASP A 201 19.06 9.25 3.43
N ARG A 202 19.79 8.12 3.47
CA ARG A 202 19.67 7.01 2.52
C ARG A 202 18.31 6.30 2.61
N LEU A 203 17.67 6.06 1.46
CA LEU A 203 16.40 5.35 1.37
C LEU A 203 16.55 3.87 1.74
N LEU A 204 15.90 3.45 2.84
CA LEU A 204 15.83 2.05 3.25
C LEU A 204 14.49 1.44 2.87
N ILE A 205 14.50 0.37 2.07
CA ILE A 205 13.30 -0.35 1.64
C ILE A 205 13.30 -1.71 2.31
N PHE A 206 12.32 -1.98 3.18
CA PHE A 206 12.17 -3.27 3.85
C PHE A 206 11.03 -4.07 3.24
N TYR A 207 11.25 -5.36 2.98
CA TYR A 207 10.17 -6.30 2.64
C TYR A 207 10.15 -7.49 3.61
N CYS A 208 8.97 -8.10 3.74
CA CYS A 208 8.73 -9.22 4.65
C CYS A 208 7.78 -10.25 4.03
N GLY A 209 7.49 -11.34 4.74
CA GLY A 209 6.57 -12.39 4.27
C GLY A 209 5.08 -12.03 4.36
N GLY A 210 4.73 -10.83 4.83
CA GLY A 210 3.36 -10.35 4.99
C GLY A 210 3.07 -9.74 6.38
N PRO A 211 1.94 -9.02 6.53
CA PRO A 211 1.52 -8.47 7.81
C PRO A 211 1.22 -9.60 8.81
N THR A 212 1.94 -9.61 9.93
CA THR A 212 1.83 -10.62 11.00
C THR A 212 1.15 -10.04 12.25
#